data_AF-A0A8I6X3Q9-F1
#
_entry.id   AF-A0A8I6X3Q9-F1
#
_cell.length_a   1.000
_cell.length_b   1.000
_cell.length_c   1.000
_cell.angle_alpha   90.00
_cell.angle_beta   90.00
_cell.angle_gamma   90.00
#
_symmetry.space_group_name_H-M   'P 1'
#
loop_
_entity.id
_entity.type
_entity.pdbx_description
1 polymer ?
#
loop_
_entity_poly.entity_id
_entity_poly.type
_entity_poly.pdbx_seq_one_letter_code
_entity_poly.pdbx_strand_id
1 'polypeptide(L)'
;MEQSDGPKQPKLPDAADGDEDRLSVLPDDILIHILVKLRRTNMAARTSVLCRRWRGLWKLLPELDFPLDTETPLGAEPHRVLSALTAHEAPVIRVLVASLRDAAADSVATWLPIIAPRLFGVLSIFNLRLDQEQGKETGGTVELPCFQSADRISLNLDKSRPAALRRVCSAHRSHSDIC
;
A
#
# COMPACT_ATOMS: atom_id res chain seq x y z
N MET A 1 40.97 32.46 -60.38
CA MET A 1 39.97 32.14 -59.35
C MET A 1 40.27 30.75 -58.87
N GLU A 2 41.19 30.60 -57.91
CA GLU A 2 41.62 29.28 -57.44
C GLU A 2 41.55 29.22 -55.91
N GLN A 3 40.70 28.29 -55.48
CA GLN A 3 40.67 27.47 -54.26
C GLN A 3 41.35 27.97 -52.98
N SER A 4 40.51 28.13 -51.95
CA SER A 4 40.91 28.06 -50.54
C SER A 4 40.26 26.81 -49.93
N ASP A 5 41.07 25.77 -49.72
CA ASP A 5 40.73 24.56 -48.95
C ASP A 5 40.99 24.87 -47.47
N GLY A 6 39.92 25.07 -46.71
CA GLY A 6 39.97 25.30 -45.27
C GLY A 6 39.96 23.97 -44.49
N PRO A 7 40.66 23.86 -43.34
CA PRO A 7 40.85 22.58 -42.69
C PRO A 7 39.52 22.04 -42.12
N LYS A 8 39.20 20.79 -42.46
CA LYS A 8 38.12 20.01 -41.83
C LYS A 8 38.43 19.84 -40.34
N GLN A 9 37.67 20.53 -39.50
CA GLN A 9 37.70 20.30 -38.06
C GLN A 9 37.26 18.85 -37.76
N PRO A 10 37.99 18.11 -36.91
CA PRO A 10 37.52 16.82 -36.43
C PRO A 10 36.32 17.05 -35.50
N LYS A 11 35.17 16.47 -35.86
CA LYS A 11 34.02 16.36 -34.97
C LYS A 11 34.46 15.55 -33.74
N LEU A 12 34.59 16.21 -32.61
CA LEU A 12 34.66 15.55 -31.31
C LEU A 12 33.44 14.63 -31.19
N PRO A 13 33.58 13.40 -30.67
CA PRO A 13 32.42 12.56 -30.42
C PRO A 13 31.47 13.33 -29.52
N ASP A 14 30.20 13.38 -29.93
CA ASP A 14 29.11 13.80 -29.07
C ASP A 14 29.30 13.08 -27.75
N ALA A 15 29.62 13.85 -26.70
CA ALA A 15 29.45 13.39 -25.35
C ALA A 15 27.94 13.13 -25.23
N ALA A 16 27.56 11.88 -25.49
CA ALA A 16 26.30 11.32 -25.05
C ALA A 16 26.34 11.28 -23.53
N ASP A 17 26.29 12.45 -22.91
CA ASP A 17 25.84 12.65 -21.54
C ASP A 17 24.31 12.50 -21.56
N GLY A 18 23.87 11.35 -22.04
CA GLY A 18 22.50 10.91 -21.99
C GLY A 18 22.36 10.19 -20.67
N ASP A 19 21.92 10.95 -19.65
CA ASP A 19 21.17 10.51 -18.47
C ASP A 19 21.00 8.98 -18.41
N GLU A 20 22.08 8.29 -18.04
CA GLU A 20 22.09 6.83 -18.02
C GLU A 20 21.16 6.45 -16.88
N ASP A 21 19.99 5.86 -17.17
CA ASP A 21 19.03 5.44 -16.15
C ASP A 21 19.67 4.33 -15.28
N ARG A 22 20.46 4.76 -14.29
CA ARG A 22 21.24 3.86 -13.41
C ARG A 22 20.34 3.02 -12.52
N LEU A 23 19.09 3.46 -12.31
CA LEU A 23 18.10 2.70 -11.58
C LEU A 23 17.61 1.50 -12.41
N SER A 24 17.55 1.62 -13.73
CA SER A 24 17.17 0.51 -14.61
C SER A 24 18.15 -0.67 -14.61
N VAL A 25 19.41 -0.45 -14.22
CA VAL A 25 20.46 -1.49 -14.16
C VAL A 25 20.34 -2.36 -12.90
N LEU A 26 19.71 -1.85 -11.84
CA LEU A 26 19.59 -2.56 -10.57
C LEU A 26 18.66 -3.78 -10.67
N PRO A 27 18.96 -4.92 -10.03
CA PRO A 27 18.03 -6.04 -9.91
C PRO A 27 16.69 -5.69 -9.22
N ASP A 28 15.61 -6.42 -9.53
CA ASP A 28 14.25 -6.10 -9.05
C ASP A 28 14.15 -6.16 -7.52
N ASP A 29 14.87 -7.07 -6.88
CA ASP A 29 14.95 -7.20 -5.43
C ASP A 29 15.55 -5.96 -4.77
N ILE A 30 16.53 -5.32 -5.40
CA ILE A 30 17.10 -4.05 -4.93
C ILE A 30 16.09 -2.91 -5.10
N LEU A 31 15.38 -2.87 -6.23
CA LEU A 31 14.33 -1.87 -6.46
C LEU A 31 13.19 -2.02 -5.45
N ILE A 32 12.73 -3.25 -5.20
CA ILE A 32 11.75 -3.58 -4.16
C ILE A 32 12.28 -3.17 -2.79
N HIS A 33 13.56 -3.42 -2.49
CA HIS A 33 14.17 -3.00 -1.23
C HIS A 33 14.11 -1.47 -1.05
N ILE A 34 14.41 -0.69 -2.10
CA ILE A 34 14.29 0.77 -2.09
C ILE A 34 12.83 1.18 -1.83
N LEU A 35 11.87 0.55 -2.51
CA LEU A 35 10.45 0.85 -2.36
C LEU A 35 9.94 0.56 -0.94
N VAL A 36 10.39 -0.52 -0.29
CA VAL A 36 10.07 -0.80 1.12
C VAL A 36 10.55 0.34 2.04
N LYS A 37 11.68 0.99 1.72
CA LYS A 37 12.18 2.14 2.51
C LYS A 37 11.33 3.40 2.37
N LEU A 38 10.49 3.52 1.33
CA LEU A 38 9.54 4.63 1.20
C LEU A 38 8.40 4.54 2.24
N ARG A 39 8.22 3.36 2.85
CA ARG A 39 7.21 3.03 3.88
C ARG A 39 5.75 3.13 3.45
N ARG A 40 5.40 4.04 2.54
CA ARG A 40 4.01 4.30 2.12
C ARG A 40 3.73 3.73 0.74
N THR A 41 2.60 3.05 0.61
CA THR A 41 2.18 2.40 -0.65
C THR A 41 1.98 3.41 -1.76
N ASN A 42 1.41 4.59 -1.46
CA ASN A 42 1.18 5.64 -2.44
C ASN A 42 2.50 6.20 -3.01
N MET A 43 3.51 6.39 -2.16
CA MET A 43 4.83 6.84 -2.58
C MET A 43 5.51 5.79 -3.46
N ALA A 44 5.43 4.52 -3.07
CA ALA A 44 5.93 3.43 -3.91
C ALA A 44 5.20 3.37 -5.26
N ALA A 45 3.87 3.44 -5.28
CA ALA A 45 3.10 3.44 -6.51
C ALA A 45 3.42 4.65 -7.42
N ARG A 46 3.71 5.82 -6.86
CA ARG A 46 4.12 7.02 -7.62
C ARG A 46 5.42 6.82 -8.40
N THR A 47 6.34 5.98 -7.93
CA THR A 47 7.58 5.67 -8.67
C THR A 47 7.35 4.89 -9.97
N SER A 48 6.13 4.38 -10.20
CA SER A 48 5.73 3.70 -11.45
C SER A 48 5.97 4.52 -12.71
N VAL A 49 6.09 5.85 -12.59
CA VAL A 49 6.31 6.75 -13.73
C VAL A 49 7.78 6.85 -14.16
N LEU A 50 8.73 6.36 -13.36
CA LEU A 50 10.17 6.48 -13.66
C LEU A 50 10.53 5.75 -14.95
N CYS A 51 10.26 4.45 -15.03
CA CYS A 51 10.37 3.69 -16.28
C CYS A 51 9.45 2.47 -16.27
N ARG A 52 9.33 1.76 -17.40
CA ARG A 52 8.39 0.63 -17.57
C ARG A 52 8.53 -0.43 -16.48
N ARG A 53 9.76 -0.66 -16.01
CA ARG A 53 10.09 -1.66 -15.00
C ARG A 53 9.48 -1.34 -13.64
N TRP A 54 9.37 -0.07 -13.26
CA TRP A 54 8.85 0.35 -11.95
C TRP A 54 7.32 0.26 -11.84
N ARG A 55 6.59 0.17 -12.97
CA ARG A 55 5.11 0.23 -13.01
C ARG A 55 4.40 -0.83 -12.16
N GLY A 56 5.05 -1.96 -11.91
CA GLY A 56 4.48 -3.08 -11.16
C GLY A 56 5.16 -3.39 -9.83
N LEU A 57 6.33 -2.81 -9.53
CA LEU A 57 7.14 -3.27 -8.40
C LEU A 57 6.48 -3.04 -7.04
N TRP A 58 5.70 -1.96 -6.91
CA TRP A 58 4.95 -1.68 -5.68
C TRP A 58 3.94 -2.79 -5.35
N LYS A 59 3.46 -3.54 -6.34
CA LYS A 59 2.50 -4.63 -6.16
C LYS A 59 3.13 -5.88 -5.54
N LEU A 60 4.45 -5.94 -5.47
CA LEU A 60 5.21 -7.04 -4.90
C LEU A 60 5.67 -6.74 -3.46
N LEU A 61 5.26 -5.61 -2.89
CA LEU A 61 5.71 -5.18 -1.58
C LEU A 61 5.09 -6.02 -0.46
N PRO A 62 5.89 -6.51 0.50
CA PRO A 62 5.34 -7.22 1.66
C PRO A 62 4.64 -6.27 2.64
N GLU A 63 4.83 -4.96 2.52
CA GLU A 63 4.30 -3.92 3.41
C GLU A 63 3.40 -2.98 2.62
N LEU A 64 2.14 -2.89 3.03
CA LEU A 64 1.15 -1.97 2.48
C LEU A 64 0.70 -1.00 3.58
N ASP A 65 1.12 0.25 3.46
CA ASP A 65 0.74 1.33 4.37
C ASP A 65 -0.07 2.39 3.61
N PHE A 66 -1.26 2.69 4.14
CA PHE A 66 -2.16 3.76 3.71
C PHE A 66 -2.39 4.70 4.90
N PRO A 67 -1.39 5.55 5.25
CA PRO A 67 -1.47 6.39 6.42
C PRO A 67 -2.27 7.67 6.14
N LEU A 68 -2.53 8.42 7.21
CA LEU A 68 -2.86 9.83 7.08
C LEU A 68 -1.62 10.57 6.57
N ASP A 69 -1.79 11.33 5.50
CA ASP A 69 -0.73 12.19 4.97
C ASP A 69 -1.30 13.51 4.46
N THR A 70 -0.43 14.36 3.90
CA THR A 70 -0.82 15.68 3.37
C THR A 70 -1.82 15.57 2.22
N GLU A 71 -1.80 14.47 1.46
CA GLU A 71 -2.66 14.22 0.31
C GLU A 71 -4.02 13.64 0.74
N THR A 72 -4.02 12.90 1.84
CA THR A 72 -5.18 12.22 2.43
C THR A 72 -5.29 12.52 3.92
N PRO A 73 -5.48 13.80 4.31
CA PRO A 73 -5.44 14.22 5.72
C PRO A 73 -6.56 13.63 6.59
N LEU A 74 -7.57 13.08 5.92
CA LEU A 74 -8.78 12.54 6.51
C LEU A 74 -8.90 11.02 6.30
N GLY A 75 -7.85 10.39 5.78
CA GLY A 75 -7.76 8.96 5.53
C GLY A 75 -7.95 8.60 4.06
N ALA A 76 -7.55 7.38 3.75
CA ALA A 76 -7.76 6.75 2.47
C ALA A 76 -9.23 6.33 2.33
N GLU A 77 -9.76 6.53 1.13
CA GLU A 77 -11.06 5.97 0.77
C GLU A 77 -11.00 4.43 0.73
N PRO A 78 -11.99 3.71 1.27
CA PRO A 78 -11.99 2.24 1.30
C PRO A 78 -11.81 1.59 -0.08
N HIS A 79 -12.42 2.17 -1.12
CA HIS A 79 -12.31 1.66 -2.49
C HIS A 79 -10.88 1.74 -3.06
N ARG A 80 -10.06 2.69 -2.58
CA ARG A 80 -8.64 2.80 -2.99
C ARG A 80 -7.80 1.69 -2.37
N VAL A 81 -8.06 1.36 -1.11
CA VAL A 81 -7.42 0.23 -0.43
C VAL A 81 -7.81 -1.07 -1.13
N LEU A 82 -9.11 -1.29 -1.40
CA LEU A 82 -9.58 -2.46 -2.16
C LEU A 82 -8.93 -2.56 -3.56
N SER A 83 -8.84 -1.43 -4.28
CA SER A 83 -8.21 -1.40 -5.60
C SER A 83 -6.72 -1.77 -5.53
N ALA A 84 -6.01 -1.23 -4.53
CA ALA A 84 -4.61 -1.55 -4.31
C ALA A 84 -4.40 -3.03 -3.92
N LEU A 85 -5.25 -3.58 -3.05
CA LEU A 85 -5.20 -4.99 -2.65
C LEU A 85 -5.52 -5.95 -3.81
N THR A 86 -6.45 -5.56 -4.68
CA THR A 86 -6.78 -6.32 -5.91
C THR A 86 -5.62 -6.31 -6.91
N ALA A 87 -4.92 -5.18 -7.03
CA ALA A 87 -3.75 -5.06 -7.89
C ALA A 87 -2.47 -5.64 -7.28
N HIS A 88 -2.46 -5.94 -5.97
CA HIS A 88 -1.31 -6.46 -5.25
C HIS A 88 -1.06 -7.93 -5.58
N GLU A 89 0.17 -8.26 -5.98
CA GLU A 89 0.55 -9.56 -6.54
C GLU A 89 1.40 -10.40 -5.56
N ALA A 90 1.95 -9.82 -4.49
CA ALA A 90 2.82 -10.56 -3.57
C ALA A 90 2.04 -11.67 -2.81
N PRO A 91 2.58 -12.90 -2.69
CA PRO A 91 1.88 -14.00 -2.04
C PRO A 91 1.66 -13.77 -0.54
N VAL A 92 2.52 -12.93 0.07
CA VAL A 92 2.51 -12.65 1.51
C VAL A 92 2.46 -11.15 1.75
N ILE A 93 1.55 -10.73 2.62
CA ILE A 93 1.47 -9.38 3.18
C ILE A 93 1.91 -9.48 4.64
N ARG A 94 3.04 -8.87 4.99
CA ARG A 94 3.56 -8.83 6.36
C ARG A 94 2.95 -7.73 7.19
N VAL A 95 2.71 -6.58 6.57
CA VAL A 95 2.14 -5.42 7.25
C VAL A 95 1.07 -4.83 6.36
N LEU A 96 -0.12 -4.64 6.91
CA LEU A 96 -1.18 -3.85 6.30
C LEU A 96 -1.68 -2.82 7.32
N VAL A 97 -1.43 -1.55 7.03
CA VAL A 97 -1.94 -0.42 7.82
C VAL A 97 -2.87 0.40 6.93
N ALA A 98 -4.09 0.64 7.39
CA ALA A 98 -5.06 1.44 6.66
C ALA A 98 -5.76 2.43 7.59
N SER A 99 -5.49 3.72 7.39
CA SER A 99 -6.26 4.81 7.97
C SER A 99 -7.36 5.21 6.99
N LEU A 100 -8.59 4.83 7.29
CA LEU A 100 -9.74 5.01 6.41
C LEU A 100 -10.57 6.22 6.80
N ARG A 101 -11.14 6.87 5.80
CA ARG A 101 -12.15 7.91 5.98
C ARG A 101 -13.54 7.29 6.02
N ASP A 102 -14.29 7.55 7.10
CA ASP A 102 -15.71 7.21 7.25
C ASP A 102 -16.11 5.84 6.64
N ALA A 103 -15.30 4.83 6.94
CA ALA A 103 -15.49 3.52 6.35
C ALA A 103 -16.68 2.82 7.01
N ALA A 104 -17.69 2.46 6.22
CA ALA A 104 -18.69 1.52 6.67
C ALA A 104 -18.04 0.15 6.95
N ALA A 105 -18.59 -0.56 7.93
CA ALA A 105 -18.20 -1.93 8.28
C ALA A 105 -18.18 -2.85 7.04
N ASP A 106 -19.24 -2.76 6.22
CA ASP A 106 -19.41 -3.57 5.02
C ASP A 106 -18.30 -3.30 4.00
N SER A 107 -17.90 -2.04 3.82
CA SER A 107 -16.80 -1.66 2.95
C SER A 107 -15.48 -2.29 3.39
N VAL A 108 -15.22 -2.35 4.70
CA VAL A 108 -14.04 -3.05 5.24
C VAL A 108 -14.15 -4.56 5.03
N ALA A 109 -15.32 -5.14 5.28
CA ALA A 109 -15.58 -6.56 5.14
C ALA A 109 -15.32 -7.09 3.71
N THR A 110 -15.46 -6.26 2.67
CA THR A 110 -15.22 -6.70 1.28
C THR A 110 -13.79 -7.16 0.99
N TRP A 111 -12.78 -6.56 1.63
CA TRP A 111 -11.37 -6.86 1.32
C TRP A 111 -10.68 -7.69 2.39
N LEU A 112 -11.29 -7.88 3.56
CA LEU A 112 -10.76 -8.80 4.59
C LEU A 112 -10.54 -10.23 4.03
N PRO A 113 -11.45 -10.84 3.24
CA PRO A 113 -11.23 -12.16 2.65
C PRO A 113 -10.06 -12.21 1.66
N ILE A 114 -9.74 -11.08 1.00
CA ILE A 114 -8.62 -10.99 0.05
C ILE A 114 -7.28 -11.06 0.80
N ILE A 115 -7.22 -10.46 1.99
CA ILE A 115 -5.98 -10.39 2.78
C ILE A 115 -5.82 -11.58 3.72
N ALA A 116 -6.90 -12.19 4.19
CA ALA A 116 -6.88 -13.27 5.17
C ALA A 116 -5.93 -14.42 4.86
N PRO A 117 -5.90 -14.99 3.62
CA PRO A 117 -4.98 -16.07 3.28
C PRO A 117 -3.53 -15.60 3.08
N ARG A 118 -3.31 -14.31 2.87
CA ARG A 118 -2.00 -13.73 2.51
C ARG A 118 -1.32 -13.03 3.67
N LEU A 119 -2.07 -12.70 4.73
CA LEU A 119 -1.57 -11.94 5.86
C LEU A 119 -0.71 -12.83 6.77
N PHE A 120 0.57 -12.52 6.83
CA PHE A 120 1.57 -13.14 7.71
C PHE A 120 2.25 -12.05 8.55
N GLY A 121 1.55 -11.54 9.56
CA GLY A 121 2.06 -10.46 10.41
C GLY A 121 0.97 -9.54 10.95
N VAL A 122 1.08 -8.24 10.67
CA VAL A 122 0.29 -7.20 11.32
C VAL A 122 -0.79 -6.63 10.40
N LEU A 123 -2.03 -6.61 10.88
CA LEU A 123 -3.13 -5.85 10.32
C LEU A 123 -3.57 -4.76 11.29
N SER A 124 -3.55 -3.50 10.86
CA SER A 124 -4.05 -2.35 11.60
C SER A 124 -5.01 -1.53 10.75
N ILE A 125 -6.26 -1.42 11.16
CA ILE A 125 -7.26 -0.57 10.49
C ILE A 125 -7.73 0.50 11.48
N PHE A 126 -7.69 1.75 11.04
CA PHE A 126 -8.19 2.90 11.79
C PHE A 126 -9.27 3.59 10.99
N ASN A 127 -10.47 3.72 11.54
CA ASN A 127 -11.55 4.45 10.91
C ASN A 127 -11.67 5.85 11.51
N LEU A 128 -11.59 6.87 10.66
CA LEU A 128 -11.68 8.27 11.05
C LEU A 128 -13.05 8.79 10.65
N ARG A 129 -13.97 8.82 11.63
CA ARG A 129 -15.28 9.46 11.48
C ARG A 129 -15.15 10.95 11.74
N LEU A 130 -15.59 11.75 10.78
CA LEU A 130 -15.49 13.22 10.85
C LEU A 130 -16.81 13.89 11.23
N ASP A 131 -17.90 13.14 11.31
CA ASP A 131 -19.22 13.69 11.54
C ASP A 131 -19.81 13.20 12.88
N GLN A 132 -20.11 14.17 13.74
CA GLN A 132 -20.94 14.04 14.94
C GLN A 132 -22.37 14.45 14.60
N GLU A 133 -22.98 13.84 13.59
CA GLU A 133 -24.41 14.03 13.34
C GLU A 133 -25.18 12.78 13.78
N GLN A 134 -26.07 12.97 14.75
CA GLN A 134 -27.03 11.99 15.23
C GLN A 134 -28.00 11.64 14.08
N GLY A 135 -27.58 10.77 13.18
CA GLY A 135 -28.33 10.47 11.96
C GLY A 135 -28.00 9.08 11.44
N LYS A 136 -28.75 8.09 11.94
CA LYS A 136 -28.73 6.66 11.55
C LYS A 136 -27.44 5.92 11.90
N GLU A 137 -27.40 5.48 13.16
CA GLU A 137 -26.48 4.46 13.66
C GLU A 137 -26.53 3.23 12.74
N THR A 138 -25.60 3.13 11.80
CA THR A 138 -25.38 1.89 11.06
C THR A 138 -24.38 1.09 11.88
N GLY A 139 -24.89 0.46 12.95
CA GLY A 139 -24.15 -0.51 13.76
C GLY A 139 -23.82 -1.73 12.90
N GLY A 140 -22.77 -1.60 12.09
CA GLY A 140 -22.31 -2.66 11.21
C GLY A 140 -21.58 -3.74 11.99
N THR A 141 -21.93 -5.00 11.72
CA THR A 141 -21.17 -6.16 12.21
C THR A 141 -20.12 -6.49 11.17
N VAL A 142 -18.84 -6.47 11.54
CA VAL A 142 -17.76 -6.94 10.66
C VAL A 142 -17.49 -8.39 10.97
N GLU A 143 -17.73 -9.26 9.98
CA GLU A 143 -17.33 -10.65 10.05
C GLU A 143 -15.84 -10.78 9.74
N LEU A 144 -15.09 -11.31 10.69
CA LEU A 144 -13.66 -11.52 10.52
C LEU A 144 -13.38 -12.91 9.93
N PRO A 145 -12.71 -12.98 8.77
CA PRO A 145 -12.24 -14.25 8.23
C PRO A 145 -11.16 -14.86 9.13
N CYS A 146 -10.92 -16.16 8.95
CA CYS A 146 -9.81 -16.88 9.55
C CYS A 146 -8.46 -16.29 9.10
N PHE A 147 -7.75 -15.58 9.99
CA PHE A 147 -6.35 -15.20 9.77
C PHE A 147 -5.42 -16.25 10.38
N GLN A 148 -4.98 -17.21 9.58
CA GLN A 148 -4.22 -18.37 10.09
C GLN A 148 -2.82 -17.99 10.61
N SER A 149 -2.24 -16.93 10.05
CA SER A 149 -0.83 -16.57 10.25
C SER A 149 -0.63 -15.11 10.64
N ALA A 150 -1.68 -14.42 11.10
CA ALA A 150 -1.55 -13.06 11.58
C ALA A 150 -1.01 -13.05 13.01
N ASP A 151 0.09 -12.34 13.22
CA ASP A 151 0.68 -12.12 14.54
C ASP A 151 -0.16 -11.14 15.37
N ARG A 152 -0.71 -10.10 14.71
CA ARG A 152 -1.51 -9.06 15.37
C ARG A 152 -2.58 -8.50 14.46
N ILE A 153 -3.80 -8.41 14.97
CA ILE A 153 -4.93 -7.77 14.29
C ILE A 153 -5.49 -6.68 15.21
N SER A 154 -5.50 -5.44 14.72
CA SER A 154 -6.06 -4.28 15.41
C SER A 154 -7.08 -3.60 14.50
N LEU A 155 -8.32 -3.53 14.95
CA LEU A 155 -9.43 -2.89 14.22
C LEU A 155 -10.05 -1.82 15.11
N ASN A 156 -9.78 -0.57 14.79
CA ASN A 156 -10.41 0.57 15.45
C ASN A 156 -11.46 1.15 14.49
N LEU A 157 -12.69 0.65 14.62
CA LEU A 157 -13.79 1.00 13.72
C LEU A 157 -14.78 2.01 14.29
N ASP A 158 -14.73 2.32 15.60
CA ASP A 158 -15.36 3.51 16.20
C ASP A 158 -14.97 3.74 17.68
N LYS A 159 -15.15 4.97 18.17
CA LYS A 159 -15.09 5.36 19.60
C LYS A 159 -16.45 5.37 20.30
N SER A 160 -17.58 5.24 19.58
CA SER A 160 -18.93 5.40 20.17
C SER A 160 -19.58 4.08 20.63
N ARG A 161 -19.43 2.97 19.90
CA ARG A 161 -19.73 1.61 20.39
C ARG A 161 -18.81 0.61 19.69
N PRO A 162 -18.33 -0.45 20.37
CA PRO A 162 -17.54 -1.47 19.73
C PRO A 162 -18.38 -2.12 18.63
N ALA A 163 -17.93 -2.01 17.37
CA ALA A 163 -18.47 -2.85 16.30
C ALA A 163 -18.40 -4.30 16.79
N ALA A 164 -19.52 -5.02 16.74
CA ALA A 164 -19.54 -6.41 17.15
C ALA A 164 -18.63 -7.20 16.20
N LEU A 165 -17.49 -7.67 16.72
CA LEU A 165 -16.60 -8.54 15.98
C LEU A 165 -17.14 -9.97 16.11
N ARG A 166 -17.76 -10.48 15.05
CA ARG A 166 -18.08 -11.91 14.97
C ARG A 166 -16.91 -12.60 14.30
N ARG A 167 -16.15 -13.38 15.08
CA ARG A 167 -15.18 -14.32 14.51
C ARG A 167 -15.96 -15.46 13.87
N VAL A 168 -15.80 -15.64 12.56
CA VAL A 168 -16.45 -16.74 11.82
C VAL A 168 -15.74 -18.08 12.04
N CYS A 169 -14.56 -18.07 12.68
CA CYS A 169 -13.74 -19.25 12.90
C CYS A 169 -13.30 -19.43 14.36
N SER A 170 -13.54 -20.62 14.92
CA SER A 170 -12.91 -21.11 16.13
C SER A 170 -11.47 -21.56 15.83
N ALA A 171 -10.55 -20.62 15.64
CA ALA A 171 -9.13 -20.91 15.58
C ALA A 171 -8.55 -20.90 17.00
N HIS A 172 -8.15 -22.07 17.46
CA HIS A 172 -7.52 -22.29 18.75
C HIS A 172 -6.11 -21.68 18.74
N ARG A 173 -5.94 -20.50 19.34
CA ARG A 173 -4.75 -20.23 20.16
C ARG A 173 -5.01 -19.08 21.14
N SER A 174 -4.91 -19.46 22.41
CA SER A 174 -4.79 -18.59 23.57
C SER A 174 -3.55 -17.71 23.42
N HIS A 175 -3.72 -16.40 23.52
CA HIS A 175 -3.21 -15.66 24.68
C HIS A 175 -3.82 -14.25 24.64
N SER A 176 -4.77 -14.05 25.54
CA SER A 176 -4.94 -12.77 26.21
C SER A 176 -3.61 -12.35 26.81
N ASP A 177 -3.34 -11.05 26.81
CA ASP A 177 -2.64 -10.25 27.84
C ASP A 177 -2.40 -8.88 27.15
N ILE A 178 -3.24 -7.87 27.35
CA ILE A 178 -3.30 -6.99 28.53
C ILE A 178 -1.89 -6.68 29.05
N CYS A 179 -1.35 -5.55 28.60
CA CYS A 179 -0.63 -4.55 29.40
C CYS A 179 -0.81 -3.20 28.70
#